data_AF-A0AAE1KMR7-F1
#
_entry.id   AF-A0AAE1KMR7-F1
#
_cell.length_a   1.000
_cell.length_b   1.000
_cell.length_c   1.000
_cell.angle_alpha   90.00
_cell.angle_beta   90.00
_cell.angle_gamma   90.00
#
_symmetry.space_group_name_H-M   'P 1'
#
loop_
_entity.id
_entity.type
_entity.pdbx_description
1 polymer ?
#
loop_
_entity_poly.entity_id
_entity_poly.type
_entity_poly.pdbx_seq_one_letter_code
_entity_poly.pdbx_strand_id
1 'polypeptide(L)'
;MFLETGSVNDQPRSGIPHTRCGEENVETVEATFVQSQGLSIQRIALGLNISRASIQQMLRKDMWMYPYKIQVVKRFSSCAISEGRPFVDVIDSVR
;
A
#
# COMPACT_ATOMS: atom_id res chain seq x y z
N MET A 1 -1.29 -35.03 -15.89
CA MET A 1 0.05 -34.45 -16.12
C MET A 1 0.95 -34.62 -14.88
N PHE A 2 1.26 -35.86 -14.46
CA PHE A 2 2.26 -36.09 -13.40
C PHE A 2 3.68 -36.11 -13.97
N LEU A 3 3.86 -36.64 -15.19
CA LEU A 3 5.16 -36.76 -15.84
C LEU A 3 5.75 -35.41 -16.28
N GLU A 4 4.92 -34.40 -16.56
CA GLU A 4 5.38 -33.05 -16.93
C GLU A 4 5.64 -32.14 -15.71
N THR A 5 4.68 -32.08 -14.77
CA THR A 5 4.74 -31.13 -13.63
C THR A 5 5.32 -31.75 -12.36
N GLY A 6 5.37 -33.08 -12.26
CA GLY A 6 5.90 -33.81 -11.09
C GLY A 6 5.03 -33.73 -9.82
N SER A 7 3.80 -33.20 -9.93
CA SER A 7 2.92 -32.97 -8.79
C SER A 7 1.49 -33.42 -9.12
N VAL A 8 0.80 -33.99 -8.11
CA VAL A 8 -0.61 -34.39 -8.19
C VAL A 8 -1.53 -33.23 -7.74
N ASN A 9 -0.97 -32.18 -7.14
CA ASN A 9 -1.77 -31.03 -6.73
C ASN A 9 -2.24 -30.20 -7.92
N ASP A 10 -3.50 -29.76 -7.84
CA ASP A 10 -4.05 -28.80 -8.79
C ASP A 10 -3.22 -27.52 -8.82
N GLN A 11 -3.01 -26.99 -10.03
CA GLN A 11 -2.36 -25.69 -10.20
C GLN A 11 -3.25 -24.60 -9.56
N PRO A 12 -2.66 -23.63 -8.84
CA PRO A 12 -3.45 -22.52 -8.31
C PRO A 12 -4.18 -21.82 -9.46
N ARG A 13 -5.48 -21.65 -9.29
CA ARG A 13 -6.32 -20.96 -10.27
C ARG A 13 -5.78 -19.54 -10.46
N SER A 14 -5.48 -19.16 -11.69
CA SER A 14 -5.22 -17.76 -12.03
C SER A 14 -6.49 -16.96 -11.78
N GLY A 15 -6.51 -16.19 -10.69
CA GLY A 15 -7.62 -15.30 -10.37
C GLY A 15 -7.76 -14.16 -11.38
N ILE A 16 -8.88 -13.44 -11.33
CA ILE A 16 -9.10 -12.26 -12.15
C ILE A 16 -8.12 -11.16 -11.72
N PRO A 17 -7.32 -10.56 -12.63
CA PRO A 17 -6.46 -9.44 -12.29
C PRO A 17 -7.31 -8.20 -11.97
N HIS A 18 -7.00 -7.54 -10.87
CA HIS A 18 -7.68 -6.30 -10.50
C HIS A 18 -7.09 -5.12 -11.28
N THR A 19 -7.77 -4.67 -12.34
CA THR A 19 -7.33 -3.56 -13.22
C THR A 19 -7.02 -2.26 -12.47
N ARG A 20 -7.69 -2.01 -11.33
CA ARG A 20 -7.46 -0.80 -10.53
C ARG A 20 -6.20 -0.87 -9.65
N CYS A 21 -5.65 -2.05 -9.37
CA CYS A 21 -4.40 -2.25 -8.62
C CYS A 21 -3.21 -2.48 -9.56
N GLY A 22 -3.09 -1.68 -10.62
CA GLY A 22 -1.88 -1.63 -11.43
C GLY A 22 -0.77 -0.87 -10.72
N GLU A 23 0.49 -1.10 -11.11
CA GLU A 23 1.68 -0.45 -10.54
C GLU A 23 1.58 1.08 -10.56
N GLU A 24 1.09 1.67 -11.65
CA GLU A 24 0.88 3.13 -11.77
C GLU A 24 -0.02 3.71 -10.65
N ASN A 25 -1.10 3.00 -10.31
CA ASN A 25 -2.00 3.45 -9.25
C ASN A 25 -1.36 3.27 -7.87
N VAL A 26 -0.53 2.23 -7.69
CA VAL A 26 0.21 2.01 -6.44
C VAL A 26 1.20 3.15 -6.22
N GLU A 27 2.00 3.50 -7.23
CA GLU A 27 2.94 4.62 -7.16
C GLU A 27 2.23 5.96 -6.89
N THR A 28 1.10 6.20 -7.56
CA THR A 28 0.31 7.42 -7.35
C THR A 28 -0.24 7.50 -5.92
N VAL A 29 -0.75 6.39 -5.39
CA VAL A 29 -1.25 6.31 -4.01
C VAL A 29 -0.11 6.50 -3.01
N GLU A 30 1.06 5.92 -3.28
CA GLU A 30 2.25 6.06 -2.44
C GLU A 30 2.71 7.52 -2.38
N ALA A 31 2.92 8.16 -3.53
CA ALA A 31 3.31 9.56 -3.60
C ALA A 31 2.31 10.46 -2.88
N THR A 32 1.01 10.22 -3.09
CA THR A 32 -0.04 10.99 -2.41
C THR A 32 -0.03 10.76 -0.90
N PHE A 33 0.18 9.53 -0.45
CA PHE A 33 0.21 9.18 0.97
C PHE A 33 1.42 9.82 1.69
N VAL A 34 2.58 9.84 1.04
CA VAL A 34 3.81 10.50 1.53
C VAL A 34 3.60 12.02 1.65
N GLN A 35 2.98 12.64 0.65
CA GLN A 35 2.74 14.08 0.64
C GLN A 35 1.64 14.51 1.61
N SER A 36 0.66 13.64 1.86
CA SER A 36 -0.58 13.97 2.57
C SER A 36 -0.82 13.11 3.81
N GLN A 37 0.22 12.93 4.62
CA GLN A 37 0.24 12.06 5.80
C GLN A 37 -0.90 12.34 6.80
N GLY A 38 -1.38 13.58 6.89
CA GLY A 38 -2.51 13.96 7.76
C GLY A 38 -3.89 13.58 7.23
N LEU A 39 -4.03 13.20 5.96
CA LEU A 39 -5.33 12.94 5.35
C LEU A 39 -5.89 11.56 5.71
N SER A 40 -7.21 11.44 5.69
CA SER A 40 -7.89 10.15 5.82
C SER A 40 -7.87 9.41 4.49
N ILE A 41 -7.93 8.08 4.54
CA ILE A 41 -8.00 7.23 3.34
C ILE A 41 -9.19 7.64 2.46
N GLN A 42 -10.30 8.06 3.07
CA GLN A 42 -11.47 8.55 2.35
C GLN A 42 -11.18 9.83 1.55
N ARG A 43 -10.38 10.76 2.09
CA ARG A 43 -10.00 11.98 1.38
C ARG A 43 -9.06 11.70 0.21
N ILE A 44 -8.11 10.78 0.41
CA ILE A 44 -7.21 10.33 -0.66
C ILE A 44 -8.01 9.64 -1.78
N ALA A 45 -8.97 8.79 -1.41
CA ALA A 45 -9.89 8.14 -2.35
C ALA A 45 -10.66 9.14 -3.23
N LEU A 46 -11.19 10.21 -2.62
CA LEU A 46 -11.88 11.26 -3.35
C LEU A 46 -10.94 12.04 -4.27
N GLY A 47 -9.71 12.33 -3.85
CA GLY A 47 -8.73 13.04 -4.66
C GLY A 47 -8.23 12.24 -5.87
N LEU A 48 -8.05 10.93 -5.71
CA LEU A 48 -7.54 10.04 -6.76
C LEU A 48 -8.65 9.38 -7.60
N ASN A 49 -9.93 9.58 -7.24
CA ASN A 49 -11.08 8.90 -7.86
C ASN A 49 -10.95 7.35 -7.85
N ILE A 50 -10.33 6.82 -6.80
CA ILE A 50 -10.18 5.39 -6.55
C ILE A 50 -11.06 5.01 -5.37
N SER A 51 -11.67 3.82 -5.41
CA SER A 51 -12.48 3.37 -4.29
C SER A 51 -11.65 3.23 -3.01
N ARG A 52 -12.22 3.62 -1.86
CA ARG A 52 -11.59 3.45 -0.54
C ARG A 52 -11.08 2.03 -0.32
N ALA A 53 -11.89 1.03 -0.72
CA ALA A 53 -11.56 -0.39 -0.55
C ALA A 53 -10.32 -0.78 -1.36
N SER A 54 -10.18 -0.27 -2.58
CA SER A 54 -9.01 -0.49 -3.42
C SER A 54 -7.75 0.11 -2.81
N ILE A 55 -7.81 1.36 -2.32
CA ILE A 55 -6.66 1.98 -1.64
C ILE A 55 -6.27 1.20 -0.38
N GLN A 56 -7.25 0.78 0.43
CA GLN A 56 -6.97 -0.02 1.62
C GLN A 56 -6.33 -1.37 1.27
N GLN A 57 -6.74 -1.98 0.16
CA GLN A 57 -6.12 -3.22 -0.31
C GLN A 57 -4.69 -2.99 -0.82
N MET A 58 -4.44 -1.93 -1.58
CA MET A 58 -3.10 -1.56 -2.07
C MET A 58 -2.14 -1.29 -0.90
N LEU A 59 -2.58 -0.46 0.05
CA LEU A 59 -1.83 -0.19 1.27
C LEU A 59 -1.45 -1.48 2.00
N ARG A 60 -2.36 -2.46 2.09
CA ARG A 60 -2.10 -3.70 2.82
C ARG A 60 -1.26 -4.71 2.03
N LYS A 61 -1.56 -4.93 0.75
CA LYS A 61 -0.97 -6.02 -0.04
C LYS A 61 0.32 -5.62 -0.74
N ASP A 62 0.34 -4.42 -1.31
CA ASP A 62 1.43 -3.97 -2.18
C ASP A 62 2.46 -3.17 -1.37
N MET A 63 2.00 -2.33 -0.44
CA MET A 63 2.87 -1.47 0.38
C MET A 63 3.14 -2.00 1.81
N TRP A 64 2.46 -3.08 2.22
CA TRP A 64 2.53 -3.67 3.58
C TRP A 64 2.35 -2.66 4.72
N MET A 65 1.53 -1.64 4.46
CA MET A 65 1.16 -0.56 5.35
C MET A 65 -0.07 -0.96 6.17
N TYR A 66 0.17 -1.70 7.25
CA TYR A 66 -0.89 -2.11 8.18
C TYR A 66 -1.43 -0.94 9.01
N PRO A 67 -2.64 -1.05 9.58
CA PRO A 67 -3.26 0.04 10.35
C PRO A 67 -2.35 0.62 11.44
N TYR A 68 -1.59 -0.22 12.16
CA TYR A 68 -0.66 0.25 13.19
C TYR A 68 0.51 1.05 12.60
N LYS A 69 1.05 0.67 11.44
CA LYS A 69 2.10 1.45 10.74
C LYS A 69 1.56 2.80 10.28
N ILE A 70 0.33 2.85 9.77
CA ILE A 70 -0.34 4.09 9.38
C ILE A 70 -0.53 5.01 10.59
N GLN A 71 -0.95 4.47 11.73
CA GLN A 71 -1.11 5.24 12.97
C GLN A 71 0.22 5.78 13.49
N VAL A 72 1.27 4.95 13.47
CA VAL A 72 2.65 5.31 13.81
C VAL A 72 3.10 6.46 12.92
N VAL A 73 3.06 6.30 11.60
CA VAL A 73 3.42 7.33 10.61
C VAL A 73 2.69 8.64 10.90
N LYS A 74 1.35 8.61 11.03
CA LYS A 74 0.55 9.81 11.34
C LYS A 74 0.94 10.51 12.63
N ARG A 75 1.25 9.74 13.67
CA ARG A 75 1.72 10.26 14.96
C ARG A 75 3.11 10.88 14.85
N PHE A 76 3.98 10.34 14.02
CA PHE A 76 5.31 10.91 13.79
C PHE A 76 5.25 12.15 12.89
N SER A 77 4.32 12.25 11.94
CA SER A 77 4.16 13.44 11.09
C SER A 77 3.85 14.71 11.86
N SER A 78 3.19 14.63 13.02
CA SER A 78 2.97 15.81 13.87
C SER A 78 4.25 16.29 14.58
N CYS A 79 5.29 15.46 14.64
CA CYS A 79 6.58 15.74 15.30
C CYS A 79 7.71 15.98 14.28
N ALA A 80 7.72 15.26 13.15
CA ALA A 80 8.81 15.23 12.16
C ALA A 80 8.97 16.50 11.32
N ILE A 81 8.02 17.44 11.39
CA ILE A 81 8.11 18.75 10.72
C ILE A 81 9.37 19.52 11.19
N SER A 82 9.93 19.23 12.37
CA SER A 82 11.09 19.93 12.92
C SER A 82 12.47 19.36 12.55
N GLU A 83 12.59 18.15 11.99
CA GLU A 83 13.89 17.46 11.87
C GLU A 83 14.34 17.13 10.43
N GLY A 84 13.50 17.32 9.42
CA GLY A 84 13.90 17.19 8.01
C GLY A 84 14.32 15.78 7.55
N ARG A 85 13.97 14.73 8.30
CA ARG A 85 14.26 13.34 7.89
C ARG A 85 13.31 12.89 6.76
N PRO A 86 13.82 12.21 5.72
CA PRO A 86 12.98 11.70 4.65
C PRO A 86 12.10 10.54 5.16
N PHE A 87 10.86 10.52 4.69
CA PHE A 87 9.80 9.58 5.08
C PHE A 87 10.20 8.10 4.98
N VAL A 88 11.03 7.75 4.00
CA VAL A 88 11.52 6.39 3.76
C VAL A 88 12.36 5.86 4.93
N ASP A 89 13.15 6.70 5.60
CA ASP A 89 14.00 6.30 6.73
C ASP A 89 13.15 5.89 7.95
N VAL A 90 12.00 6.54 8.14
CA VAL A 90 11.07 6.22 9.25
C VAL A 90 10.40 4.86 9.02
N ILE A 91 10.08 4.55 7.77
CA ILE A 91 9.43 3.28 7.40
C ILE A 91 10.43 2.12 7.49
N ASP A 92 11.65 2.29 6.98
CA ASP A 92 12.69 1.26 7.01
C ASP A 92 13.25 1.03 8.42
N SER A 93 13.22 2.03 9.30
CA SER A 93 13.63 1.86 10.71
C SER A 93 12.67 1.01 11.54
N VAL A 94 11.47 0.69 11.03
CA VAL A 94 10.48 -0.20 11.67
C VAL A 94 10.59 -1.64 11.15
N ARG A 95 11.55 -1.91 10.25
CA ARG A 95 11.85 -3.25 9.71
C ARG A 95 12.89 -3.97 10.55
#